data_AF-A0A831RGS7-F1
#
_entry.id   AF-A0A831RGS7-F1
#
_cell.length_a   1.000
_cell.length_b   1.000
_cell.length_c   1.000
_cell.angle_alpha   90.00
_cell.angle_beta   90.00
_cell.angle_gamma   90.00
#
_symmetry.space_group_name_H-M   'P 1'
#
loop_
_entity.id
_entity.type
_entity.pdbx_description
1 polymer ?
#
loop_
_entity_poly.entity_id
_entity_poly.type
_entity_poly.pdbx_seq_one_letter_code
_entity_poly.pdbx_strand_id
1 'polypeptide(L)'
;MNQNGKLGLALSGGGLRASFFHIGVLAQLAERGLLSQVEVISAVSGGSIVAALYYIHLKKLMEAKPDDAITDRDYINLIQRMTRQFLQATQQNIRLKAFEDPAANLRMYRRDYSRSDRIAEIYDELLYRPAMGKTEPVEMRELRIFPPGQPNFHPRRDNPSRTHKVPILIINATTLNTGRNWHFTARTMGEPVRYRRGQPQFDEADSIPIRLRRPFDYFQIKPCPGHYQHHDPDRCPQSFTVAKAVAASTAVPGLFPPIVLESLYRDGKDPICVELVDGGVHDNQGIDALLFENCGRFVISDASGQMDFEHCPETGALKVLSRSATILQDQVRFESLRRLFETHGRDRVSFIHLRKGMEKRELGWIGWNGASFPERRQKPTTLAYGVDPRVQARLAEIRTDLDAFHDVEASALMYDGYQIAGTELPAGRASSAADWPFLAVADQMRHPDKYKMFMRQIEVSRYHVGKLLLLDLRLLFWLIGAVLVSLGWSWPYVMQWLQGSIPFSAIAVLVLIVLLDWAGRRLARLKLRELEWLTRFARRLFQVPLNGYQAARRFLLRAALPVIGAIFIKAYLRTFNRLYLCYGRLSRP
;
A
#
# COMPACT_ATOMS: atom_id res chain seq x y z
N MET A 1 0.97 -6.82 37.57
CA MET A 1 0.46 -6.96 36.18
C MET A 1 -0.16 -5.63 35.78
N ASN A 2 0.20 -5.09 34.62
CA ASN A 2 -0.24 -3.75 34.19
C ASN A 2 -1.76 -3.75 33.96
N GLN A 3 -2.52 -2.98 34.77
CA GLN A 3 -3.99 -3.02 34.78
C GLN A 3 -4.65 -2.57 33.45
N ASN A 4 -3.87 -1.99 32.52
CA ASN A 4 -4.37 -1.41 31.27
C ASN A 4 -4.00 -2.15 29.97
N GLY A 5 -3.36 -3.32 30.03
CA GLY A 5 -3.00 -4.12 28.84
C GLY A 5 -2.01 -3.45 27.86
N LYS A 6 -1.47 -4.22 26.91
CA LYS A 6 -0.51 -3.70 25.91
C LYS A 6 -1.22 -2.75 24.94
N LEU A 7 -0.55 -1.66 24.56
CA LEU A 7 -1.03 -0.75 23.52
C LEU A 7 -0.58 -1.24 22.14
N GLY A 8 -1.56 -1.58 21.31
CA GLY A 8 -1.36 -1.93 19.90
C GLY A 8 -1.68 -0.75 18.98
N LEU A 9 -0.84 -0.55 17.96
CA LEU A 9 -1.04 0.44 16.90
C LEU A 9 -1.22 -0.28 15.57
N ALA A 10 -2.35 -0.06 14.90
CA ALA A 10 -2.57 -0.51 13.54
C ALA A 10 -2.49 0.66 12.56
N LEU A 11 -1.74 0.47 11.47
CA LEU A 11 -1.61 1.43 10.37
C LEU A 11 -2.00 0.73 9.06
N SER A 12 -3.15 1.10 8.49
CA SER A 12 -3.72 0.44 7.31
C SER A 12 -4.16 1.42 6.22
N GLY A 13 -4.34 0.91 5.01
CA GLY A 13 -4.84 1.67 3.86
C GLY A 13 -3.83 1.81 2.72
N GLY A 14 -4.35 2.15 1.53
CA GLY A 14 -3.61 2.04 0.28
C GLY A 14 -2.69 3.22 -0.04
N GLY A 15 -1.51 2.90 -0.56
CA GLY A 15 -0.60 3.85 -1.21
C GLY A 15 -0.06 4.97 -0.32
N LEU A 16 0.41 6.03 -0.95
CA LEU A 16 1.04 7.16 -0.26
C LEU A 16 0.03 8.05 0.47
N ARG A 17 -1.24 8.07 0.04
CA ARG A 17 -2.32 8.77 0.75
C ARG A 17 -2.42 8.31 2.20
N ALA A 18 -2.51 6.99 2.40
CA ALA A 18 -2.56 6.41 3.73
C ALA A 18 -1.28 6.69 4.51
N SER A 19 -0.12 6.61 3.86
CA SER A 19 1.16 6.88 4.49
C SER A 19 1.24 8.29 5.08
N PHE A 20 0.85 9.33 4.32
CA PHE A 20 0.85 10.71 4.82
C PHE A 20 -0.18 10.93 5.94
N PHE A 21 -1.36 10.35 5.82
CA PHE A 21 -2.36 10.41 6.89
C PHE A 21 -1.80 9.84 8.20
N HIS A 22 -1.13 8.68 8.14
CA HIS A 22 -0.52 8.03 9.30
C HIS A 22 0.62 8.83 9.91
N ILE A 23 1.39 9.59 9.13
CA ILE A 23 2.42 10.50 9.68
C ILE A 23 1.78 11.53 10.61
N GLY A 24 0.60 12.06 10.26
CA GLY A 24 -0.19 12.95 11.12
C GLY A 24 -0.61 12.27 12.42
N VAL A 25 -1.11 11.03 12.34
CA VAL A 25 -1.50 10.24 13.51
C VAL A 25 -0.29 9.96 14.43
N LEU A 26 0.86 9.61 13.85
CA LEU A 26 2.11 9.39 14.59
C LEU A 26 2.60 10.67 15.26
N ALA A 27 2.47 11.83 14.60
CA ALA A 27 2.80 13.13 15.18
C ALA A 27 1.94 13.40 16.42
N GLN A 28 0.62 13.18 16.33
CA GLN A 28 -0.28 13.36 17.47
C GLN A 28 0.00 12.38 18.62
N LEU A 29 0.33 11.12 18.32
CA LEU A 29 0.74 10.11 19.31
C LEU A 29 2.04 10.52 20.02
N ALA A 30 2.98 11.11 19.29
CA ALA A 30 4.25 11.60 19.84
C ALA A 30 4.01 12.78 20.80
N GLU A 31 3.18 13.75 20.43
CA GLU A 31 2.84 14.89 21.30
C GLU A 31 2.10 14.49 22.58
N ARG A 32 1.37 13.37 22.54
CA ARG A 32 0.64 12.86 23.71
C ARG A 32 1.48 11.94 24.59
N GLY A 33 2.74 11.68 24.24
CA GLY A 33 3.57 10.70 24.93
C GLY A 33 2.98 9.28 24.89
N LEU A 34 2.12 9.00 23.90
CA LEU A 34 1.50 7.68 23.70
C LEU A 34 2.36 6.79 22.81
N LEU A 35 3.12 7.39 21.89
CA LEU A 35 3.98 6.66 20.96
C LEU A 35 5.07 5.84 21.68
N SER A 36 5.57 6.33 22.82
CA SER A 36 6.52 5.63 23.69
C SER A 36 5.92 4.42 24.43
N GLN A 37 4.59 4.31 24.47
CA GLN A 37 3.88 3.21 25.13
C GLN A 37 3.45 2.10 24.15
N VAL A 38 3.62 2.30 22.84
CA VAL A 38 3.24 1.31 21.83
C VAL A 38 4.13 0.08 21.94
N GLU A 39 3.52 -1.09 22.14
CA GLU A 39 4.23 -2.37 22.30
C GLU A 39 4.14 -3.26 21.06
N VAL A 40 3.17 -3.00 20.18
CA VAL A 40 2.96 -3.77 18.94
C VAL A 40 2.51 -2.83 17.85
N ILE A 41 3.14 -2.92 16.67
CA ILE A 41 2.75 -2.20 15.47
C ILE A 41 2.36 -3.24 14.42
N SER A 42 1.11 -3.18 13.95
CA SER A 42 0.60 -3.99 12.85
C SER A 42 0.38 -3.09 11.65
N ALA A 43 1.01 -3.39 10.53
CA ALA A 43 0.98 -2.54 9.35
C ALA A 43 0.53 -3.30 8.10
N VAL A 44 -0.27 -2.63 7.27
CA VAL A 44 -0.89 -3.18 6.06
C VAL A 44 -0.77 -2.15 4.93
N SER A 45 -0.40 -2.60 3.72
CA SER A 45 -0.37 -1.79 2.50
C SER A 45 0.45 -0.50 2.67
N GLY A 46 -0.07 0.67 2.32
CA GLY A 46 0.60 1.96 2.51
C GLY A 46 1.05 2.22 3.94
N GLY A 47 0.32 1.71 4.95
CA GLY A 47 0.74 1.77 6.35
C GLY A 47 2.05 1.05 6.63
N SER A 48 2.36 -0.03 5.89
CA SER A 48 3.63 -0.76 6.03
C SER A 48 4.85 0.05 5.59
N ILE A 49 4.69 0.96 4.62
CA ILE A 49 5.78 1.81 4.11
C ILE A 49 6.27 2.74 5.23
N VAL A 50 5.33 3.48 5.84
CA VAL A 50 5.66 4.41 6.94
C VAL A 50 6.02 3.67 8.23
N ALA A 51 5.38 2.54 8.54
CA ALA A 51 5.69 1.75 9.74
C ALA A 51 7.13 1.24 9.72
N ALA A 52 7.59 0.70 8.58
CA ALA A 52 8.97 0.24 8.41
C ALA A 52 9.98 1.40 8.56
N LEU A 53 9.69 2.55 7.94
CA LEU A 53 10.55 3.73 8.05
C LEU A 53 10.61 4.25 9.48
N TYR A 54 9.46 4.40 10.16
CA TYR A 54 9.37 4.77 11.57
C TYR A 54 10.21 3.83 12.43
N TYR A 55 10.05 2.52 12.23
CA TYR A 55 10.70 1.51 13.05
C TYR A 55 12.23 1.52 12.89
N ILE A 56 12.76 1.77 11.69
CA ILE A 56 14.21 1.94 11.47
C ILE A 56 14.74 3.15 12.25
N HIS A 57 14.04 4.29 12.21
CA HIS A 57 14.44 5.46 13.01
C HIS A 57 14.32 5.20 14.52
N LEU A 58 13.30 4.44 14.93
CA LEU A 58 13.09 4.06 16.33
C LEU A 58 14.21 3.14 16.84
N LYS A 59 14.63 2.16 16.04
CA LYS A 59 15.79 1.32 16.32
C LYS A 59 17.03 2.17 16.61
N LYS A 60 17.34 3.12 15.74
CA LYS A 60 18.50 4.02 15.93
C LYS A 60 18.39 4.83 17.22
N LEU A 61 17.20 5.32 17.57
CA LEU A 61 16.98 6.04 18.82
C LEU A 61 17.21 5.12 20.04
N MET A 62 16.60 3.93 20.04
CA MET A 62 16.61 3.01 21.17
C MET A 62 17.96 2.31 21.39
N GLU A 63 18.80 2.21 20.35
CA GLU A 63 20.15 1.66 20.46
C GLU A 63 21.20 2.73 20.76
N ALA A 64 20.92 4.00 20.45
CA ALA A 64 21.84 5.10 20.73
C ALA A 64 21.71 5.66 22.16
N LYS A 65 20.54 5.55 22.79
CA LYS A 65 20.25 6.12 24.11
C LYS A 65 19.76 5.05 25.10
N PRO A 66 20.22 5.08 26.36
CA PRO A 66 19.62 4.28 27.43
C PRO A 66 18.17 4.74 27.68
N ASP A 67 17.35 3.87 28.28
CA ASP A 67 15.90 4.05 28.42
C ASP A 67 15.50 5.32 29.18
N ASP A 68 16.27 5.70 30.18
CA ASP A 68 16.09 6.89 31.03
C ASP A 68 16.50 8.20 30.35
N ALA A 69 17.32 8.15 29.30
CA ALA A 69 17.75 9.31 28.52
C ALA A 69 16.85 9.59 27.30
N ILE A 70 15.89 8.71 26.99
CA ILE A 70 14.92 8.93 25.92
C ILE A 70 13.82 9.86 26.44
N THR A 71 13.44 10.85 25.62
CA THR A 71 12.41 11.84 25.96
C THR A 71 11.30 11.86 24.92
N ASP A 72 10.13 12.42 25.24
CA ASP A 72 9.04 12.62 24.26
C ASP A 72 9.49 13.53 23.10
N ARG A 73 10.44 14.44 23.35
CA ARG A 73 11.03 15.29 22.30
C ARG A 73 11.84 14.47 21.28
N ASP A 74 12.44 13.35 21.68
CA ASP A 74 13.12 12.46 20.75
C ASP A 74 12.16 11.83 19.75
N TYR A 75 10.93 11.48 20.18
CA TYR A 75 9.88 10.97 19.28
C TYR A 75 9.39 12.06 18.33
N ILE A 76 9.20 13.29 18.81
CA ILE A 76 8.85 14.43 17.95
C ILE A 76 9.92 14.63 16.87
N ASN A 77 11.20 14.70 17.27
CA ASN A 77 12.32 14.86 16.34
C ASN A 77 12.42 13.69 15.35
N LEU A 78 12.12 12.47 15.80
CA LEU A 78 12.06 11.28 14.96
C LEU A 78 11.00 11.43 13.87
N ILE A 79 9.76 11.78 14.24
CA ILE A 79 8.67 11.96 13.28
C ILE A 79 8.96 13.11 12.32
N GLN A 80 9.56 14.22 12.77
CA GLN A 80 9.97 15.32 11.90
C GLN A 80 11.02 14.89 10.86
N ARG A 81 12.05 14.12 11.27
CA ARG A 81 13.05 13.57 10.34
C ARG A 81 12.42 12.62 9.33
N MET A 82 11.58 11.71 9.81
CA MET A 82 10.84 10.76 8.98
C MET A 82 9.97 11.48 7.96
N THR A 83 9.23 12.50 8.37
CA THR A 83 8.34 13.29 7.49
C THR A 83 9.12 13.92 6.33
N ARG A 84 10.25 14.58 6.62
CA ARG A 84 11.11 15.20 5.60
C ARG A 84 11.65 14.17 4.61
N GLN A 85 12.18 13.06 5.12
CA GLN A 85 12.72 11.98 4.29
C GLN A 85 11.65 11.34 3.41
N PHE A 86 10.48 11.05 3.99
CA PHE A 86 9.36 10.42 3.28
C PHE A 86 8.81 11.32 2.17
N LEU A 87 8.60 12.61 2.45
CA LEU A 87 8.17 13.58 1.45
C LEU A 87 9.19 13.68 0.31
N GLN A 88 10.49 13.80 0.62
CA GLN A 88 11.53 13.87 -0.41
C GLN A 88 11.59 12.63 -1.31
N ALA A 89 11.42 11.44 -0.73
CA ALA A 89 11.41 10.19 -1.48
C ALA A 89 10.18 10.07 -2.40
N THR A 90 8.99 10.37 -1.88
CA THR A 90 7.72 10.26 -2.62
C THR A 90 7.60 11.28 -3.76
N GLN A 91 8.20 12.47 -3.60
CA GLN A 91 8.31 13.47 -4.67
C GLN A 91 9.06 12.98 -5.91
N GLN A 92 9.87 11.91 -5.79
CA GLN A 92 10.55 11.30 -6.94
C GLN A 92 9.65 10.42 -7.80
N ASN A 93 8.36 10.28 -7.47
CA ASN A 93 7.37 9.50 -8.22
C ASN A 93 7.75 8.02 -8.32
N ILE A 94 7.59 7.31 -7.20
CA ILE A 94 7.97 5.89 -7.06
C ILE A 94 7.34 5.02 -8.16
N ARG A 95 6.07 5.27 -8.49
CA ARG A 95 5.35 4.56 -9.56
C ARG A 95 6.07 4.68 -10.90
N LEU A 96 6.37 5.89 -11.35
CA LEU A 96 7.01 6.10 -12.65
C LEU A 96 8.49 5.70 -12.63
N LYS A 97 9.20 5.90 -11.52
CA LYS A 97 10.56 5.37 -11.31
C LYS A 97 10.64 3.86 -11.52
N ALA A 98 9.57 3.12 -11.20
CA ALA A 98 9.54 1.69 -11.45
C ALA A 98 9.78 1.37 -12.93
N PHE A 99 9.32 2.21 -13.86
CA PHE A 99 9.45 2.02 -15.31
C PHE A 99 10.64 2.77 -15.94
N GLU A 100 11.38 3.56 -15.15
CA GLU A 100 12.45 4.45 -15.64
C GLU A 100 13.69 3.69 -16.14
N ASP A 101 14.00 2.53 -15.56
CA ASP A 101 15.23 1.78 -15.82
C ASP A 101 15.02 0.68 -16.87
N PRO A 102 15.62 0.81 -18.08
CA PRO A 102 15.51 -0.21 -19.13
C PRO A 102 16.08 -1.58 -18.74
N ALA A 103 17.15 -1.61 -17.94
CA ALA A 103 17.77 -2.86 -17.51
C ALA A 103 16.84 -3.60 -16.52
N ALA A 104 16.27 -2.88 -15.55
CA ALA A 104 15.25 -3.44 -14.67
C ALA A 104 14.00 -3.90 -15.43
N ASN A 105 13.54 -3.13 -16.43
CA ASN A 105 12.43 -3.54 -17.29
C ASN A 105 12.74 -4.84 -18.06
N LEU A 106 13.95 -4.98 -18.60
CA LEU A 106 14.36 -6.19 -19.30
C LEU A 106 14.44 -7.41 -18.37
N ARG A 107 14.88 -7.21 -17.12
CA ARG A 107 14.91 -8.27 -16.08
C ARG A 107 13.53 -8.90 -15.82
N MET A 108 12.42 -8.20 -16.08
CA MET A 108 11.05 -8.70 -15.90
C MET A 108 10.64 -9.81 -16.88
N TYR A 109 11.50 -10.18 -17.84
CA TYR A 109 11.35 -11.43 -18.57
C TYR A 109 11.49 -12.67 -17.65
N ARG A 110 12.28 -12.56 -16.57
CA ARG A 110 12.44 -13.61 -15.56
C ARG A 110 11.12 -13.87 -14.83
N ARG A 111 10.96 -15.09 -14.29
CA ARG A 111 9.76 -15.47 -13.52
C ARG A 111 9.80 -14.95 -12.08
N ASP A 112 10.99 -14.82 -11.53
CA ASP A 112 11.29 -14.43 -10.14
C ASP A 112 11.52 -12.91 -9.98
N TYR A 113 11.24 -12.11 -11.02
CA TYR A 113 11.38 -10.66 -10.94
C TYR A 113 10.20 -9.96 -11.59
N SER A 114 9.53 -9.11 -10.81
CA SER A 114 8.30 -8.44 -11.18
C SER A 114 8.36 -6.94 -10.92
N ARG A 115 7.27 -6.23 -11.24
CA ARG A 115 7.15 -4.81 -10.93
C ARG A 115 7.15 -4.55 -9.42
N SER A 116 6.67 -5.49 -8.62
CA SER A 116 6.67 -5.41 -7.16
C SER A 116 8.09 -5.50 -6.59
N ASP A 117 8.94 -6.34 -7.19
CA ASP A 117 10.36 -6.42 -6.85
C ASP A 117 11.10 -5.12 -7.19
N ARG A 118 10.78 -4.54 -8.34
CA ARG A 118 11.33 -3.23 -8.71
C ARG A 118 10.88 -2.12 -7.76
N ILE A 119 9.64 -2.15 -7.29
CA ILE A 119 9.16 -1.21 -6.28
C ILE A 119 9.87 -1.43 -4.94
N ALA A 120 10.13 -2.68 -4.55
CA ALA A 120 10.93 -3.00 -3.37
C ALA A 120 12.34 -2.38 -3.47
N GLU A 121 13.03 -2.54 -4.60
CA GLU A 121 14.35 -1.92 -4.84
C GLU A 121 14.30 -0.39 -4.64
N ILE A 122 13.24 0.27 -5.14
CA ILE A 122 13.07 1.72 -5.02
C ILE A 122 12.75 2.15 -3.59
N TYR A 123 11.91 1.40 -2.86
CA TYR A 123 11.68 1.67 -1.44
C TYR A 123 12.98 1.56 -0.64
N ASP A 124 13.76 0.53 -0.88
CA ASP A 124 15.03 0.32 -0.21
C ASP A 124 16.02 1.46 -0.50
N GLU A 125 16.17 1.84 -1.77
CA GLU A 125 17.03 2.94 -2.23
C GLU A 125 16.63 4.30 -1.64
N LEU A 126 15.34 4.64 -1.66
CA LEU A 126 14.88 5.98 -1.31
C LEU A 126 14.54 6.15 0.18
N LEU A 127 14.15 5.08 0.87
CA LEU A 127 13.64 5.14 2.25
C LEU A 127 14.51 4.36 3.23
N TYR A 128 14.69 3.06 3.04
CA TYR A 128 15.18 2.20 4.12
C TYR A 128 16.70 2.22 4.29
N ARG A 129 17.47 2.10 3.20
CA ARG A 129 18.94 2.20 3.26
C ARG A 129 19.41 3.56 3.77
N PRO A 130 18.89 4.70 3.28
CA PRO A 130 19.27 6.01 3.82
C PRO A 130 18.90 6.18 5.30
N ALA A 131 17.72 5.69 5.73
CA ALA A 131 17.31 5.77 7.13
C ALA A 131 18.23 4.95 8.04
N MET A 132 18.56 3.73 7.61
CA MET A 132 19.43 2.81 8.34
C MET A 132 20.89 3.28 8.34
N GLY A 133 21.33 3.96 7.27
CA GLY A 133 22.71 4.44 7.10
C GLY A 133 23.64 3.37 6.53
N LYS A 134 23.15 2.51 5.63
CA LYS A 134 23.94 1.43 4.99
C LYS A 134 23.78 1.41 3.48
N THR A 135 24.73 0.78 2.78
CA THR A 135 24.74 0.63 1.31
C THR A 135 23.97 -0.61 0.85
N GLU A 136 24.02 -1.68 1.63
CA GLU A 136 23.34 -2.95 1.32
C GLU A 136 21.84 -2.88 1.63
N PRO A 137 21.00 -3.74 1.02
CA PRO A 137 19.58 -3.81 1.35
C PRO A 137 19.33 -4.13 2.82
N VAL A 138 18.33 -3.48 3.44
CA VAL A 138 17.99 -3.72 4.85
C VAL A 138 17.19 -5.02 4.99
N GLU A 139 17.71 -5.98 5.75
CA GLU A 139 17.11 -7.28 6.02
C GLU A 139 16.13 -7.20 7.20
N MET A 140 15.05 -7.98 7.16
CA MET A 140 14.06 -8.04 8.26
C MET A 140 14.72 -8.38 9.59
N ARG A 141 15.68 -9.31 9.61
CA ARG A 141 16.38 -9.73 10.84
C ARG A 141 17.24 -8.64 11.48
N GLU A 142 17.66 -7.63 10.72
CA GLU A 142 18.42 -6.48 11.23
C GLU A 142 17.53 -5.51 12.03
N LEU A 143 16.20 -5.63 11.92
CA LEU A 143 15.25 -4.83 12.70
C LEU A 143 15.13 -5.27 14.18
N ARG A 144 15.95 -6.21 14.66
CA ARG A 144 16.01 -6.47 16.11
C ARG A 144 16.60 -5.25 16.82
N ILE A 145 15.98 -4.82 17.90
CA ILE A 145 16.44 -3.66 18.69
C ILE A 145 17.10 -4.18 19.96
N PHE A 146 18.35 -3.77 20.19
CA PHE A 146 19.13 -4.12 21.38
C PHE A 146 19.49 -2.85 22.16
N PRO A 147 18.68 -2.47 23.17
CA PRO A 147 18.97 -1.29 23.99
C PRO A 147 20.37 -1.36 24.64
N PRO A 148 21.02 -0.23 24.93
CA PRO A 148 22.33 -0.19 25.57
C PRO A 148 22.39 -1.07 26.83
N GLY A 149 23.42 -1.93 26.91
CA GLY A 149 23.60 -2.85 28.03
C GLY A 149 22.68 -4.09 28.02
N GLN A 150 21.83 -4.28 27.01
CA GLN A 150 20.84 -5.38 26.95
C GLN A 150 20.96 -6.22 25.65
N PRO A 151 22.06 -6.97 25.43
CA PRO A 151 22.27 -7.74 24.20
C PRO A 151 21.28 -8.90 24.00
N ASN A 152 20.65 -9.38 25.09
CA ASN A 152 19.67 -10.47 25.06
C ASN A 152 18.22 -9.97 25.20
N PHE A 153 17.98 -8.70 24.87
CA PHE A 153 16.67 -8.06 25.02
C PHE A 153 15.58 -8.78 24.21
N HIS A 154 14.42 -8.96 24.84
CA HIS A 154 13.23 -9.54 24.21
C HIS A 154 11.97 -8.72 24.55
N PRO A 155 11.31 -8.07 23.56
CA PRO A 155 10.17 -7.17 23.81
C PRO A 155 9.08 -7.77 24.71
N ARG A 156 8.69 -9.04 24.48
CA ARG A 156 7.63 -9.68 25.29
C ARG A 156 8.00 -9.93 26.77
N ARG A 157 9.30 -9.99 27.09
CA ARG A 157 9.79 -10.31 28.44
C ARG A 157 10.21 -9.04 29.16
N ASP A 158 10.89 -8.13 28.45
CA ASP A 158 11.65 -7.05 29.05
C ASP A 158 10.95 -5.68 28.90
N ASN A 159 9.97 -5.51 28.00
CA ASN A 159 9.17 -4.27 27.94
C ASN A 159 8.50 -3.90 29.27
N PRO A 160 7.98 -4.82 30.11
CA PRO A 160 7.34 -4.44 31.37
C PRO A 160 8.18 -3.54 32.28
N SER A 161 9.51 -3.70 32.31
CA SER A 161 10.42 -2.90 33.14
C SER A 161 10.87 -1.58 32.51
N ARG A 162 10.57 -1.33 31.23
CA ARG A 162 11.00 -0.12 30.51
C ARG A 162 9.99 1.00 30.62
N THR A 163 10.45 2.25 30.60
CA THR A 163 9.62 3.43 30.39
C THR A 163 9.24 3.56 28.92
N HIS A 164 10.21 3.43 28.02
CA HIS A 164 10.00 3.49 26.58
C HIS A 164 9.96 2.08 26.00
N LYS A 165 8.76 1.66 25.58
CA LYS A 165 8.51 0.30 25.10
C LYS A 165 9.14 0.09 23.74
N VAL A 166 9.77 -1.06 23.53
CA VAL A 166 10.28 -1.48 22.23
C VAL A 166 9.15 -2.26 21.51
N PRO A 167 8.55 -1.72 20.44
CA PRO A 167 7.42 -2.38 19.80
C PRO A 167 7.85 -3.63 19.02
N ILE A 168 6.93 -4.59 18.89
CA ILE A 168 7.04 -5.66 17.89
C ILE A 168 6.43 -5.13 16.59
N LEU A 169 7.24 -5.00 15.52
CA LEU A 169 6.73 -4.69 14.18
C LEU A 169 6.25 -5.96 13.48
N ILE A 170 5.02 -5.90 12.98
CA ILE A 170 4.38 -6.93 12.16
C ILE A 170 3.95 -6.26 10.85
N ILE A 171 4.56 -6.66 9.75
CA ILE A 171 4.10 -6.31 8.39
C ILE A 171 3.24 -7.47 7.90
N ASN A 172 1.98 -7.19 7.54
CA ASN A 172 1.02 -8.19 7.10
C ASN A 172 1.02 -8.30 5.57
N ALA A 173 1.04 -9.53 5.07
CA ALA A 173 0.75 -9.88 3.69
C ALA A 173 -0.28 -11.03 3.69
N THR A 174 -0.81 -11.38 2.52
CA THR A 174 -1.70 -12.53 2.40
C THR A 174 -1.07 -13.56 1.47
N THR A 175 -1.01 -14.83 1.87
CA THR A 175 -0.56 -15.89 0.97
C THR A 175 -1.72 -16.36 0.09
N LEU A 176 -1.52 -16.38 -1.24
CA LEU A 176 -2.49 -16.91 -2.19
C LEU A 176 -2.60 -18.45 -2.10
N ASN A 177 -1.59 -19.11 -1.54
CA ASN A 177 -1.55 -20.57 -1.44
C ASN A 177 -2.61 -21.12 -0.49
N THR A 178 -2.81 -20.46 0.65
CA THR A 178 -3.72 -20.90 1.71
C THR A 178 -4.77 -19.85 2.05
N GLY A 179 -4.71 -18.67 1.46
CA GLY A 179 -5.60 -17.55 1.77
C GLY A 179 -5.39 -16.95 3.16
N ARG A 180 -4.38 -17.40 3.93
CA ARG A 180 -4.14 -16.97 5.31
C ARG A 180 -3.23 -15.73 5.37
N ASN A 181 -3.28 -15.05 6.52
CA ASN A 181 -2.35 -13.97 6.82
C ASN A 181 -0.90 -14.50 6.86
N TRP A 182 0.03 -13.68 6.40
CA TRP A 182 1.46 -13.93 6.39
C TRP A 182 2.15 -12.77 7.12
N HIS A 183 2.83 -13.09 8.21
CA HIS A 183 3.48 -12.06 9.04
C HIS A 183 4.97 -11.99 8.74
N PHE A 184 5.49 -10.79 8.58
CA PHE A 184 6.93 -10.51 8.67
C PHE A 184 7.23 -9.78 9.97
N THR A 185 8.21 -10.27 10.72
CA THR A 185 8.71 -9.67 11.97
C THR A 185 10.23 -9.61 11.95
N ALA A 186 10.87 -8.90 12.86
CA ALA A 186 12.33 -8.91 12.99
C ALA A 186 12.92 -10.29 13.35
N ARG A 187 12.09 -11.23 13.79
CA ARG A 187 12.52 -12.56 14.24
C ARG A 187 12.24 -13.64 13.21
N THR A 188 11.10 -13.59 12.54
CA THR A 188 10.63 -14.67 11.64
C THR A 188 9.60 -14.17 10.63
N MET A 189 9.29 -15.01 9.64
CA MET A 189 8.19 -14.82 8.69
C MET A 189 7.39 -16.10 8.45
N GLY A 190 6.10 -15.98 8.10
CA GLY A 190 5.24 -17.10 7.72
C GLY A 190 3.82 -16.99 8.28
N GLU A 191 3.00 -18.02 8.05
CA GLU A 191 1.64 -18.05 8.60
C GLU A 191 1.70 -18.05 10.14
N PRO A 192 0.82 -17.26 10.81
CA PRO A 192 0.75 -17.28 12.25
C PRO A 192 0.35 -18.67 12.76
N VAL A 193 0.85 -19.00 13.95
CA VAL A 193 0.48 -20.28 14.61
C VAL A 193 -1.01 -20.29 14.86
N ARG A 194 -1.66 -21.44 14.62
CA ARG A 194 -3.11 -21.60 14.75
C ARG A 194 -3.63 -21.13 16.09
N TYR A 195 -2.92 -21.49 17.16
CA TYR A 195 -3.43 -21.40 18.51
C TYR A 195 -2.37 -20.86 19.46
N ARG A 196 -2.80 -19.96 20.34
CA ARG A 196 -2.08 -19.64 21.57
C ARG A 196 -2.69 -20.48 22.69
N ARG A 197 -1.86 -21.01 23.60
CA ARG A 197 -2.30 -21.86 24.72
C ARG A 197 -3.45 -21.17 25.48
N GLY A 198 -4.63 -21.80 25.53
CA GLY A 198 -5.80 -21.31 26.27
C GLY A 198 -6.90 -20.58 25.48
N GLN A 199 -6.85 -20.54 24.14
CA GLN A 199 -7.99 -20.07 23.33
C GLN A 199 -8.86 -21.22 22.80
N PRO A 200 -10.18 -21.02 22.61
CA PRO A 200 -11.07 -22.03 22.05
C PRO A 200 -10.60 -22.47 20.66
N GLN A 201 -10.55 -23.78 20.43
CA GLN A 201 -10.25 -24.36 19.12
C GLN A 201 -11.45 -24.13 18.19
N PHE A 202 -11.24 -23.39 17.11
CA PHE A 202 -12.18 -23.27 15.99
C PHE A 202 -11.66 -24.06 14.78
N ASP A 203 -11.25 -25.32 15.01
CA ASP A 203 -10.68 -26.18 13.96
C ASP A 203 -11.69 -26.44 12.82
N GLU A 204 -13.00 -26.41 13.09
CA GLU A 204 -14.05 -26.62 12.09
C GLU A 204 -14.08 -25.54 10.99
N ALA A 205 -13.65 -24.32 11.30
CA ALA A 205 -13.69 -23.20 10.35
C ALA A 205 -12.47 -23.16 9.41
N ASP A 206 -11.32 -23.74 9.80
CA ASP A 206 -10.09 -23.76 8.99
C ASP A 206 -9.95 -25.10 8.25
N SER A 207 -10.70 -25.26 7.15
CA SER A 207 -10.76 -26.50 6.37
C SER A 207 -9.55 -26.77 5.46
N ILE A 208 -8.60 -25.83 5.34
CA ILE A 208 -7.46 -25.97 4.44
C ILE A 208 -6.40 -26.90 5.08
N PRO A 209 -6.03 -28.03 4.44
CA PRO A 209 -5.26 -29.10 5.07
C PRO A 209 -3.78 -28.76 5.30
N ILE A 210 -3.21 -27.89 4.47
CA ILE A 210 -1.79 -27.51 4.54
C ILE A 210 -1.65 -26.16 5.24
N ARG A 211 -0.63 -26.04 6.10
CA ARG A 211 -0.26 -24.80 6.78
C ARG A 211 1.23 -24.52 6.62
N LEU A 212 1.54 -23.31 6.15
CA LEU A 212 2.91 -22.86 5.92
C LEU A 212 3.49 -22.28 7.22
N ARG A 213 3.90 -23.16 8.14
CA ARG A 213 4.40 -22.79 9.47
C ARG A 213 5.61 -21.87 9.39
N ARG A 214 5.60 -20.77 10.15
CA ARG A 214 6.80 -19.93 10.33
C ARG A 214 7.90 -20.63 11.15
N PRO A 215 9.19 -20.48 10.81
CA PRO A 215 10.29 -20.89 11.66
C PRO A 215 10.31 -20.06 12.97
N PHE A 216 11.04 -20.51 13.98
CA PHE A 216 11.18 -19.74 15.22
C PHE A 216 12.12 -18.55 15.08
N ASP A 217 13.03 -18.60 14.12
CA ASP A 217 14.03 -17.57 13.86
C ASP A 217 14.48 -17.65 12.39
N TYR A 218 14.83 -16.52 11.75
CA TYR A 218 15.48 -16.50 10.44
C TYR A 218 16.73 -17.38 10.38
N PHE A 219 17.48 -17.53 11.47
CA PHE A 219 18.66 -18.41 11.51
C PHE A 219 18.34 -19.91 11.35
N GLN A 220 17.06 -20.32 11.44
CA GLN A 220 16.64 -21.70 11.14
C GLN A 220 16.37 -21.92 9.64
N ILE A 221 16.31 -20.86 8.84
CA ILE A 221 16.16 -20.95 7.40
C ILE A 221 17.52 -21.26 6.78
N LYS A 222 17.53 -22.09 5.73
CA LYS A 222 18.75 -22.47 5.00
C LYS A 222 19.58 -21.21 4.65
N PRO A 223 20.87 -21.15 5.02
CA PRO A 223 21.74 -20.03 4.68
C PRO A 223 21.86 -19.84 3.17
N CYS A 224 22.09 -18.60 2.77
CA CYS A 224 22.24 -18.26 1.37
C CYS A 224 23.61 -18.71 0.86
N PRO A 225 23.70 -19.33 -0.34
CA PRO A 225 24.99 -19.71 -0.90
C PRO A 225 25.86 -18.47 -1.11
N GLY A 226 27.17 -18.55 -0.82
CA GLY A 226 28.07 -17.39 -0.70
C GLY A 226 28.12 -16.42 -1.89
N HIS A 227 27.80 -16.88 -3.11
CA HIS A 227 27.75 -16.02 -4.31
C HIS A 227 26.45 -15.21 -4.48
N TYR A 228 25.41 -15.46 -3.67
CA TYR A 228 24.10 -14.80 -3.74
C TYR A 228 23.85 -13.81 -2.60
N GLN A 229 24.85 -13.57 -1.74
CA GLN A 229 24.74 -12.57 -0.68
C GLN A 229 24.37 -11.22 -1.31
N HIS A 230 23.23 -10.66 -0.86
CA HIS A 230 22.72 -9.32 -1.16
C HIS A 230 22.09 -9.06 -2.54
N HIS A 231 22.16 -9.97 -3.52
CA HIS A 231 21.69 -9.68 -4.89
C HIS A 231 20.46 -10.47 -5.39
N ASP A 232 20.01 -11.53 -4.69
CA ASP A 232 18.80 -12.30 -5.09
C ASP A 232 18.01 -12.79 -3.85
N PRO A 233 17.21 -11.92 -3.20
CA PRO A 233 16.49 -12.27 -1.97
C PRO A 233 15.41 -13.34 -2.16
N ASP A 234 14.90 -13.55 -3.38
CA ASP A 234 13.84 -14.54 -3.66
C ASP A 234 14.36 -15.97 -3.56
N ARG A 235 15.67 -16.14 -3.75
CA ARG A 235 16.40 -17.40 -3.57
C ARG A 235 17.08 -17.50 -2.21
N CYS A 236 16.96 -16.47 -1.39
CA CYS A 236 17.63 -16.31 -0.11
C CYS A 236 16.63 -15.89 0.98
N PRO A 237 15.65 -16.75 1.36
CA PRO A 237 14.63 -16.39 2.34
C PRO A 237 15.18 -16.01 3.73
N GLN A 238 16.41 -16.41 4.05
CA GLN A 238 17.07 -16.02 5.29
C GLN A 238 17.41 -14.52 5.35
N SER A 239 17.76 -13.89 4.22
CA SER A 239 18.06 -12.45 4.09
C SER A 239 16.89 -11.68 3.46
N PHE A 240 15.66 -12.07 3.77
CA PHE A 240 14.48 -11.40 3.24
C PHE A 240 14.48 -9.91 3.67
N THR A 241 14.32 -9.01 2.70
CA THR A 241 14.50 -7.57 2.95
C THR A 241 13.23 -6.91 3.49
N VAL A 242 13.41 -5.84 4.27
CA VAL A 242 12.33 -4.97 4.73
C VAL A 242 11.53 -4.45 3.54
N ALA A 243 12.23 -4.06 2.48
CA ALA A 243 11.60 -3.52 1.29
C ALA A 243 10.72 -4.53 0.56
N LYS A 244 11.12 -5.81 0.50
CA LYS A 244 10.28 -6.87 -0.07
C LYS A 244 9.11 -7.23 0.82
N ALA A 245 9.27 -7.21 2.15
CA ALA A 245 8.16 -7.40 3.08
C ALA A 245 7.10 -6.30 2.90
N VAL A 246 7.53 -5.05 2.78
CA VAL A 246 6.65 -3.91 2.46
C VAL A 246 6.03 -4.07 1.07
N ALA A 247 6.82 -4.42 0.05
CA ALA A 247 6.32 -4.60 -1.30
C ALA A 247 5.24 -5.69 -1.37
N ALA A 248 5.42 -6.82 -0.67
CA ALA A 248 4.42 -7.87 -0.52
C ALA A 248 3.15 -7.34 0.14
N SER A 249 3.30 -6.57 1.22
CA SER A 249 2.18 -5.92 1.92
C SER A 249 1.44 -4.90 1.05
N THR A 250 2.08 -4.32 0.03
CA THR A 250 1.50 -3.34 -0.92
C THR A 250 1.11 -3.94 -2.27
N ALA A 251 1.23 -5.26 -2.46
CA ALA A 251 0.98 -5.92 -3.74
C ALA A 251 -0.53 -6.11 -3.98
N VAL A 252 -1.22 -5.00 -4.23
CA VAL A 252 -2.68 -4.96 -4.44
C VAL A 252 -3.07 -5.84 -5.63
N PRO A 253 -3.98 -6.83 -5.46
CA PRO A 253 -4.40 -7.71 -6.54
C PRO A 253 -4.89 -6.96 -7.78
N GLY A 254 -4.42 -7.39 -8.95
CA GLY A 254 -4.77 -6.80 -10.24
C GLY A 254 -3.94 -5.56 -10.63
N LEU A 255 -3.33 -4.86 -9.66
CA LEU A 255 -2.46 -3.72 -9.91
C LEU A 255 -0.98 -4.11 -9.88
N PHE A 256 -0.58 -4.91 -8.89
CA PHE A 256 0.79 -5.34 -8.68
C PHE A 256 0.90 -6.87 -8.69
N PRO A 257 1.93 -7.44 -9.36
CA PRO A 257 2.21 -8.87 -9.25
C PRO A 257 2.49 -9.29 -7.80
N PRO A 258 2.16 -10.54 -7.39
CA PRO A 258 2.57 -11.06 -6.09
C PRO A 258 4.09 -11.08 -5.92
N ILE A 259 4.56 -10.91 -4.68
CA ILE A 259 5.95 -11.22 -4.31
C ILE A 259 6.07 -12.72 -4.15
N VAL A 260 7.08 -13.30 -4.80
CA VAL A 260 7.28 -14.75 -4.83
C VAL A 260 8.41 -15.13 -3.87
N LEU A 261 8.18 -16.16 -3.07
CA LEU A 261 9.17 -16.69 -2.14
C LEU A 261 9.36 -18.17 -2.44
N GLU A 262 10.50 -18.48 -3.06
CA GLU A 262 10.84 -19.83 -3.48
C GLU A 262 11.62 -20.57 -2.39
N SER A 263 11.56 -21.90 -2.43
CA SER A 263 12.47 -22.77 -1.65
C SER A 263 12.37 -22.70 -0.12
N LEU A 264 11.34 -22.07 0.43
CA LEU A 264 11.10 -22.08 1.89
C LEU A 264 10.37 -23.35 2.35
N TYR A 265 9.45 -23.87 1.54
CA TYR A 265 8.68 -25.08 1.85
C TYR A 265 8.70 -26.08 0.71
N ARG A 266 8.46 -27.35 1.07
CA ARG A 266 8.21 -28.45 0.16
C ARG A 266 7.07 -29.30 0.71
N ASP A 267 6.25 -29.83 -0.19
CA ASP A 267 5.30 -30.90 0.13
C ASP A 267 5.85 -32.20 -0.47
N GLY A 268 6.35 -33.10 0.39
CA GLY A 268 7.16 -34.23 -0.06
C GLY A 268 8.39 -33.77 -0.87
N LYS A 269 8.41 -34.07 -2.16
CA LYS A 269 9.49 -33.69 -3.08
C LYS A 269 9.22 -32.38 -3.83
N ASP A 270 7.97 -31.91 -3.81
CA ASP A 270 7.53 -30.80 -4.64
C ASP A 270 7.75 -29.47 -3.91
N PRO A 271 8.48 -28.50 -4.51
CA PRO A 271 8.65 -27.19 -3.91
C PRO A 271 7.34 -26.41 -3.91
N ILE A 272 7.04 -25.75 -2.79
CA ILE A 272 5.91 -24.83 -2.70
C ILE A 272 6.41 -23.43 -3.08
N CYS A 273 5.82 -22.87 -4.12
CA CYS A 273 6.00 -21.48 -4.53
C CYS A 273 5.05 -20.60 -3.71
N VAL A 274 5.56 -19.85 -2.73
CA VAL A 274 4.71 -18.98 -1.91
C VAL A 274 4.48 -17.67 -2.65
N GLU A 275 3.22 -17.34 -2.93
CA GLU A 275 2.84 -16.08 -3.59
C GLU A 275 2.14 -15.16 -2.60
N LEU A 276 2.72 -13.99 -2.39
CA LEU A 276 2.28 -13.02 -1.39
C LEU A 276 1.68 -11.78 -2.05
N VAL A 277 0.48 -11.43 -1.63
CA VAL A 277 -0.24 -10.22 -2.03
C VAL A 277 -0.49 -9.31 -0.81
N ASP A 278 -1.10 -8.16 -1.06
CA ASP A 278 -1.44 -7.18 -0.04
C ASP A 278 -2.10 -7.82 1.20
N GLY A 279 -1.67 -7.39 2.39
CA GLY A 279 -2.19 -7.91 3.66
C GLY A 279 -3.68 -7.64 3.85
N GLY A 280 -4.22 -6.62 3.18
CA GLY A 280 -5.61 -6.24 3.29
C GLY A 280 -6.59 -7.19 2.61
N VAL A 281 -6.09 -8.19 1.86
CA VAL A 281 -6.93 -9.29 1.36
C VAL A 281 -7.44 -10.16 2.52
N HIS A 282 -6.63 -10.38 3.56
CA HIS A 282 -7.03 -11.13 4.75
C HIS A 282 -7.44 -10.23 5.92
N ASP A 283 -6.59 -9.26 6.27
CA ASP A 283 -6.80 -8.38 7.42
C ASP A 283 -6.48 -6.94 7.03
N ASN A 284 -7.48 -6.24 6.50
CA ASN A 284 -7.35 -4.87 6.02
C ASN A 284 -6.97 -3.88 7.13
N GLN A 285 -7.33 -4.14 8.38
CA GLN A 285 -7.09 -3.21 9.49
C GLN A 285 -5.92 -3.61 10.37
N GLY A 286 -5.24 -4.73 10.09
CA GLY A 286 -4.14 -5.22 10.90
C GLY A 286 -4.56 -5.60 12.33
N ILE A 287 -5.85 -5.81 12.59
CA ILE A 287 -6.42 -6.05 13.92
C ILE A 287 -6.02 -7.44 14.42
N ASP A 288 -6.00 -8.45 13.54
CA ASP A 288 -5.75 -9.85 13.92
C ASP A 288 -4.35 -10.00 14.53
N ALA A 289 -3.36 -9.30 13.98
CA ALA A 289 -2.00 -9.34 14.52
C ALA A 289 -1.90 -8.67 15.90
N LEU A 290 -2.66 -7.59 16.16
CA LEU A 290 -2.69 -6.95 17.48
C LEU A 290 -3.35 -7.85 18.53
N LEU A 291 -4.47 -8.49 18.17
CA LEU A 291 -5.13 -9.48 19.01
C LEU A 291 -4.22 -10.68 19.28
N PHE A 292 -3.51 -11.16 18.24
CA PHE A 292 -2.55 -12.25 18.37
C PHE A 292 -1.44 -11.94 19.38
N GLU A 293 -0.98 -10.69 19.48
CA GLU A 293 0.03 -10.26 20.45
C GLU A 293 -0.53 -9.93 21.86
N ASN A 294 -1.82 -10.17 22.10
CA ASN A 294 -2.57 -9.85 23.32
C ASN A 294 -2.54 -8.34 23.64
N CYS A 295 -2.79 -7.50 22.64
CA CYS A 295 -3.08 -6.09 22.90
C CYS A 295 -4.41 -5.96 23.66
N GLY A 296 -4.46 -5.01 24.60
CA GLY A 296 -5.66 -4.71 25.39
C GLY A 296 -6.19 -3.29 25.18
N ARG A 297 -5.39 -2.43 24.53
CA ARG A 297 -5.77 -1.09 24.06
C ARG A 297 -5.31 -0.95 22.61
N PHE A 298 -6.10 -0.24 21.82
CA PHE A 298 -5.95 -0.21 20.37
C PHE A 298 -6.03 1.21 19.83
N VAL A 299 -5.06 1.57 19.01
CA VAL A 299 -5.15 2.72 18.11
C VAL A 299 -5.22 2.15 16.70
N ILE A 300 -6.40 2.25 16.08
CA ILE A 300 -6.65 1.75 14.73
C ILE A 300 -6.70 2.97 13.79
N SER A 301 -5.62 3.18 13.03
CA SER A 301 -5.54 4.22 12.01
C SER A 301 -5.85 3.61 10.63
N ASP A 302 -7.04 3.90 10.13
CA ASP A 302 -7.61 3.36 8.90
C ASP A 302 -7.74 4.42 7.81
N ALA A 303 -6.76 4.45 6.90
CA ALA A 303 -6.77 5.34 5.74
C ALA A 303 -7.11 4.59 4.43
N SER A 304 -7.79 3.44 4.54
CA SER A 304 -8.23 2.66 3.37
C SER A 304 -9.25 3.42 2.52
N GLY A 305 -9.32 3.05 1.23
CA GLY A 305 -10.42 3.49 0.37
C GLY A 305 -11.71 2.85 0.87
N GLN A 306 -12.60 3.65 1.44
CA GLN A 306 -13.89 3.15 1.92
C GLN A 306 -14.86 3.05 0.75
N MET A 307 -15.78 2.08 0.82
CA MET A 307 -16.78 1.90 -0.22
C MET A 307 -17.62 3.17 -0.40
N ASP A 308 -17.83 3.56 -1.66
CA ASP A 308 -18.72 4.67 -2.03
C ASP A 308 -20.09 4.19 -2.50
N PHE A 309 -21.05 5.09 -2.35
CA PHE A 309 -22.38 4.96 -2.93
C PHE A 309 -22.32 5.17 -4.45
N GLU A 310 -22.90 4.24 -5.21
CA GLU A 310 -23.04 4.33 -6.66
C GLU A 310 -24.53 4.46 -7.00
N HIS A 311 -24.91 5.56 -7.66
CA HIS A 311 -26.31 5.80 -8.05
C HIS A 311 -26.85 4.69 -8.98
N CYS A 312 -26.05 4.27 -9.95
CA CYS A 312 -26.38 3.21 -10.88
C CYS A 312 -25.11 2.38 -11.12
N PRO A 313 -24.95 1.24 -10.41
CA PRO A 313 -23.79 0.37 -10.61
C PRO A 313 -23.72 -0.19 -12.03
N GLU A 314 -22.52 -0.26 -12.59
CA GLU A 314 -22.30 -0.86 -13.91
C GLU A 314 -22.55 -2.39 -13.88
N THR A 315 -23.22 -2.92 -14.90
CA THR A 315 -23.63 -4.35 -14.96
C THR A 315 -22.66 -5.25 -15.72
N GLY A 316 -21.57 -4.70 -16.27
CA GLY A 316 -20.55 -5.48 -16.96
C GLY A 316 -19.84 -6.45 -16.02
N ALA A 317 -19.54 -7.68 -16.49
CA ALA A 317 -19.00 -8.75 -15.64
C ALA A 317 -17.77 -8.36 -14.82
N LEU A 318 -16.83 -7.59 -15.40
CA LEU A 318 -15.64 -7.11 -14.68
C LEU A 318 -15.98 -6.09 -13.60
N LYS A 319 -16.97 -5.22 -13.84
CA LYS A 319 -17.42 -4.20 -12.90
C LYS A 319 -18.18 -4.81 -11.74
N VAL A 320 -19.06 -5.77 -12.03
CA VAL A 320 -19.74 -6.58 -11.01
C VAL A 320 -18.72 -7.32 -10.16
N LEU A 321 -17.71 -7.99 -10.75
CA LEU A 321 -16.66 -8.67 -10.00
C LEU A 321 -15.89 -7.71 -9.06
N SER A 322 -15.50 -6.54 -9.57
CA SER A 322 -14.81 -5.51 -8.80
C SER A 322 -15.67 -4.95 -7.67
N ARG A 323 -16.95 -4.66 -7.95
CA ARG A 323 -17.90 -4.15 -6.96
C ARG A 323 -18.14 -5.19 -5.87
N SER A 324 -18.36 -6.45 -6.23
CA SER A 324 -18.51 -7.56 -5.27
C SER A 324 -17.27 -7.75 -4.40
N ALA A 325 -16.07 -7.69 -4.97
CA ALA A 325 -14.83 -7.76 -4.19
C ALA A 325 -14.74 -6.60 -3.17
N THR A 326 -15.14 -5.39 -3.58
CA THR A 326 -15.18 -4.21 -2.69
C THR A 326 -16.22 -4.39 -1.57
N ILE A 327 -17.40 -4.97 -1.87
CA ILE A 327 -18.44 -5.25 -0.86
C ILE A 327 -17.89 -6.23 0.19
N LEU A 328 -17.29 -7.33 -0.26
CA LEU A 328 -16.74 -8.34 0.64
C LEU A 328 -15.64 -7.77 1.54
N GLN A 329 -14.76 -6.93 0.99
CA GLN A 329 -13.71 -6.26 1.78
C GLN A 329 -14.27 -5.28 2.81
N ASP A 330 -15.30 -4.50 2.46
CA ASP A 330 -15.92 -3.57 3.40
C ASP A 330 -16.70 -4.31 4.51
N GLN A 331 -17.34 -5.43 4.17
CA GLN A 331 -17.98 -6.33 5.15
C GLN A 331 -16.97 -6.91 6.14
N VAL A 332 -15.83 -7.44 5.66
CA VAL A 332 -14.76 -7.95 6.54
C VAL A 332 -14.24 -6.83 7.45
N ARG A 333 -14.00 -5.63 6.91
CA ARG A 333 -13.58 -4.47 7.69
C ARG A 333 -14.60 -4.12 8.78
N PHE A 334 -15.89 -4.07 8.43
CA PHE A 334 -16.98 -3.76 9.36
C PHE A 334 -17.05 -4.79 10.49
N GLU A 335 -17.05 -6.08 10.17
CA GLU A 335 -17.16 -7.17 11.15
C GLU A 335 -15.94 -7.25 12.07
N SER A 336 -14.72 -7.06 11.54
CA SER A 336 -13.51 -7.03 12.38
C SER A 336 -13.52 -5.88 13.38
N LEU A 337 -13.95 -4.69 12.95
CA LEU A 337 -14.10 -3.53 13.86
C LEU A 337 -15.23 -3.74 14.87
N ARG A 338 -16.40 -4.23 14.42
CA ARG A 338 -17.55 -4.54 15.27
C ARG A 338 -17.14 -5.50 16.39
N ARG A 339 -16.49 -6.62 16.03
CA ARG A 339 -15.99 -7.60 17.00
C ARG A 339 -14.97 -6.99 17.95
N LEU A 340 -14.06 -6.14 17.48
CA LEU A 340 -13.08 -5.47 18.34
C LEU A 340 -13.77 -4.59 19.39
N PHE A 341 -14.76 -3.78 18.98
CA PHE A 341 -15.53 -2.92 19.89
C PHE A 341 -16.38 -3.73 20.88
N GLU A 342 -17.05 -4.79 20.42
CA GLU A 342 -17.86 -5.66 21.30
C GLU A 342 -17.03 -6.39 22.35
N THR A 343 -15.81 -6.80 22.00
CA THR A 343 -14.96 -7.60 22.90
C THR A 343 -14.12 -6.76 23.87
N HIS A 344 -13.74 -5.52 23.49
CA HIS A 344 -12.83 -4.70 24.30
C HIS A 344 -13.44 -3.39 24.80
N GLY A 345 -14.61 -2.99 24.30
CA GLY A 345 -15.24 -1.72 24.65
C GLY A 345 -14.73 -0.53 23.82
N ARG A 346 -15.56 0.51 23.73
CA ARG A 346 -15.24 1.73 22.97
C ARG A 346 -14.16 2.59 23.63
N ASP A 347 -14.04 2.52 24.94
CA ASP A 347 -13.05 3.24 25.77
C ASP A 347 -11.61 2.79 25.50
N ARG A 348 -11.41 1.55 25.02
CA ARG A 348 -10.10 0.96 24.77
C ARG A 348 -9.67 1.02 23.30
N VAL A 349 -10.54 1.48 22.41
CA VAL A 349 -10.32 1.48 20.96
C VAL A 349 -10.47 2.90 20.42
N SER A 350 -9.36 3.54 20.10
CA SER A 350 -9.32 4.78 19.33
C SER A 350 -9.35 4.44 17.84
N PHE A 351 -10.41 4.86 17.14
CA PHE A 351 -10.60 4.55 15.72
C PHE A 351 -10.59 5.81 14.86
N ILE A 352 -9.55 5.93 14.05
CA ILE A 352 -9.20 7.12 13.27
C ILE A 352 -9.32 6.74 11.79
N HIS A 353 -10.15 7.46 11.02
CA HIS A 353 -10.32 7.18 9.59
C HIS A 353 -10.66 8.42 8.77
N LEU A 354 -10.32 8.42 7.47
CA LEU A 354 -10.45 9.57 6.56
C LEU A 354 -11.87 10.13 6.42
N ARG A 355 -12.91 9.32 6.66
CA ARG A 355 -14.33 9.75 6.60
C ARG A 355 -14.93 10.03 7.98
N LYS A 356 -14.11 10.20 9.02
CA LYS A 356 -14.61 10.48 10.37
C LYS A 356 -15.40 11.79 10.38
N GLY A 357 -16.53 11.83 11.08
CA GLY A 357 -17.34 13.05 11.19
C GLY A 357 -17.97 13.53 9.88
N MET A 358 -17.89 12.76 8.79
CA MET A 358 -18.56 13.07 7.54
C MET A 358 -20.08 12.90 7.66
N GLU A 359 -20.80 13.59 6.78
CA GLU A 359 -22.26 13.49 6.68
C GLU A 359 -22.73 12.05 6.41
N LYS A 360 -23.83 11.68 7.06
CA LYS A 360 -24.57 10.44 6.77
C LYS A 360 -26.01 10.77 6.38
N ARG A 361 -26.51 10.08 5.36
CA ARG A 361 -27.86 10.26 4.82
C ARG A 361 -28.54 8.90 4.70
N GLU A 362 -29.77 8.82 5.16
CA GLU A 362 -30.69 7.72 4.90
C GLU A 362 -31.77 8.24 3.97
N LEU A 363 -31.76 7.77 2.73
CA LEU A 363 -32.71 8.20 1.71
C LEU A 363 -34.04 7.45 1.92
N GLY A 364 -35.16 8.17 1.81
CA GLY A 364 -36.47 7.57 1.75
C GLY A 364 -36.74 6.94 0.38
N TRP A 365 -37.64 5.94 0.32
CA TRP A 365 -38.13 5.40 -0.95
C TRP A 365 -39.21 6.30 -1.56
N ILE A 366 -39.54 6.06 -2.82
CA ILE A 366 -40.68 6.71 -3.49
C ILE A 366 -41.93 5.85 -3.19
N GLY A 367 -42.96 6.47 -2.63
CA GLY A 367 -44.24 5.84 -2.33
C GLY A 367 -45.05 5.52 -3.59
N TRP A 368 -46.10 4.70 -3.42
CA TRP A 368 -47.00 4.30 -4.51
C TRP A 368 -47.68 5.48 -5.22
N ASN A 369 -47.84 6.62 -4.53
CA ASN A 369 -48.41 7.86 -5.04
C ASN A 369 -47.34 8.82 -5.62
N GLY A 370 -46.09 8.38 -5.74
CA GLY A 370 -44.96 9.21 -6.20
C GLY A 370 -44.36 10.13 -5.12
N ALA A 371 -44.91 10.17 -3.90
CA ALA A 371 -44.36 10.99 -2.82
C ALA A 371 -43.08 10.36 -2.23
N SER A 372 -42.03 11.15 -2.03
CA SER A 372 -40.80 10.68 -1.37
C SER A 372 -41.00 10.58 0.14
N PHE A 373 -40.56 9.47 0.72
CA PHE A 373 -40.47 9.35 2.17
C PHE A 373 -39.36 10.26 2.72
N PRO A 374 -39.49 10.77 3.97
CA PRO A 374 -38.54 11.72 4.52
C PRO A 374 -37.11 11.17 4.60
N GLU A 375 -36.14 11.97 4.16
CA GLU A 375 -34.72 11.67 4.36
C GLU A 375 -34.32 11.93 5.82
N ARG A 376 -33.46 11.07 6.38
CA ARG A 376 -32.78 11.36 7.65
C ARG A 376 -31.34 11.77 7.37
N ARG A 377 -30.89 12.86 7.99
CA ARG A 377 -29.58 13.45 7.75
C ARG A 377 -28.85 13.71 9.06
N GLN A 378 -27.65 13.15 9.18
CA GLN A 378 -26.69 13.50 10.21
C GLN A 378 -25.71 14.53 9.66
N LYS A 379 -25.70 15.74 10.25
CA LYS A 379 -24.79 16.82 9.84
C LYS A 379 -23.32 16.42 10.08
N PRO A 380 -22.39 16.87 9.23
CA PRO A 380 -20.97 16.62 9.43
C PRO A 380 -20.47 17.34 10.69
N THR A 381 -19.53 16.72 11.39
CA THR A 381 -18.89 17.23 12.62
C THR A 381 -17.41 17.59 12.42
N THR A 382 -16.92 17.56 11.17
CA THR A 382 -15.49 17.72 10.85
C THR A 382 -14.91 19.08 11.28
N LEU A 383 -15.72 20.13 11.24
CA LEU A 383 -15.32 21.48 11.69
C LEU A 383 -15.00 21.53 13.18
N ALA A 384 -15.53 20.60 13.99
CA ALA A 384 -15.22 20.54 15.42
C ALA A 384 -13.73 20.27 15.70
N TYR A 385 -13.02 19.67 14.75
CA TYR A 385 -11.56 19.49 14.79
C TYR A 385 -10.83 20.27 13.69
N GLY A 386 -11.48 21.29 13.11
CA GLY A 386 -10.80 22.26 12.25
C GLY A 386 -10.61 21.85 10.79
N VAL A 387 -11.43 20.95 10.26
CA VAL A 387 -11.42 20.57 8.82
C VAL A 387 -12.79 20.80 8.20
N ASP A 388 -12.87 21.55 7.09
CA ASP A 388 -14.10 21.75 6.33
C ASP A 388 -14.57 20.41 5.71
N PRO A 389 -15.87 20.06 5.79
CA PRO A 389 -16.37 18.78 5.30
C PRO A 389 -16.07 18.54 3.81
N ARG A 390 -16.04 19.61 3.00
CA ARG A 390 -15.72 19.53 1.56
C ARG A 390 -14.27 19.17 1.36
N VAL A 391 -13.36 19.73 2.18
CA VAL A 391 -11.93 19.40 2.11
C VAL A 391 -11.72 17.93 2.47
N GLN A 392 -12.28 17.48 3.59
CA GLN A 392 -12.10 16.09 4.04
C GLN A 392 -12.71 15.07 3.06
N ALA A 393 -13.86 15.39 2.45
CA ALA A 393 -14.43 14.58 1.37
C ALA A 393 -13.43 14.37 0.23
N ARG A 394 -12.76 15.44 -0.22
CA ARG A 394 -11.76 15.37 -1.28
C ARG A 394 -10.48 14.67 -0.85
N LEU A 395 -10.05 14.82 0.40
CA LEU A 395 -8.92 14.06 0.95
C LEU A 395 -9.17 12.55 0.93
N ALA A 396 -10.40 12.13 1.25
CA ALA A 396 -10.81 10.73 1.17
C ALA A 396 -10.86 10.19 -0.28
N GLU A 397 -11.01 11.08 -1.28
CA GLU A 397 -10.97 10.75 -2.72
C GLU A 397 -9.57 10.81 -3.32
N ILE A 398 -8.55 11.30 -2.61
CA ILE A 398 -7.18 11.34 -3.14
C ILE A 398 -6.78 9.93 -3.60
N ARG A 399 -6.10 9.86 -4.75
CA ARG A 399 -5.66 8.60 -5.35
C ARG A 399 -4.88 7.73 -4.37
N THR A 400 -5.17 6.43 -4.37
CA THR A 400 -4.42 5.40 -3.65
C THR A 400 -3.36 4.81 -4.57
N ASP A 401 -2.26 5.53 -4.78
CA ASP A 401 -1.16 5.07 -5.64
C ASP A 401 0.23 5.46 -5.08
N LEU A 402 1.27 5.18 -5.89
CA LEU A 402 2.67 5.50 -5.60
C LEU A 402 3.18 6.68 -6.46
N ASP A 403 2.28 7.53 -6.94
CA ASP A 403 2.61 8.73 -7.73
C ASP A 403 3.18 9.84 -6.85
N ALA A 404 3.76 10.89 -7.43
CA ALA A 404 4.33 11.99 -6.65
C ALA A 404 3.27 12.78 -5.88
N PHE A 405 3.58 13.18 -4.65
CA PHE A 405 2.79 14.08 -3.80
C PHE A 405 3.54 15.39 -3.61
N HIS A 406 2.86 16.52 -3.84
CA HIS A 406 3.42 17.84 -3.54
C HIS A 406 3.13 18.26 -2.08
N ASP A 407 3.74 19.35 -1.62
CA ASP A 407 3.71 19.75 -0.21
C ASP A 407 2.29 19.97 0.31
N VAL A 408 1.40 20.60 -0.48
CA VAL A 408 -0.02 20.80 -0.12
C VAL A 408 -0.77 19.48 0.09
N GLU A 409 -0.66 18.50 -0.84
CA GLU A 409 -1.33 17.19 -0.71
C GLU A 409 -0.85 16.45 0.55
N ALA A 410 0.47 16.38 0.71
CA ALA A 410 1.10 15.72 1.83
C ALA A 410 0.70 16.37 3.16
N SER A 411 0.76 17.70 3.23
CA SER A 411 0.44 18.46 4.45
C SER A 411 -1.03 18.39 4.80
N ALA A 412 -1.94 18.44 3.82
CA ALA A 412 -3.37 18.31 4.07
C ALA A 412 -3.74 16.94 4.64
N LEU A 413 -3.16 15.86 4.12
CA LEU A 413 -3.37 14.50 4.66
C LEU A 413 -2.77 14.33 6.05
N MET A 414 -1.55 14.84 6.29
CA MET A 414 -0.93 14.83 7.62
C MET A 414 -1.75 15.63 8.63
N TYR A 415 -2.23 16.82 8.25
CA TYR A 415 -3.05 17.66 9.10
C TYR A 415 -4.38 16.99 9.46
N ASP A 416 -5.07 16.37 8.48
CA ASP A 416 -6.32 15.66 8.71
C ASP A 416 -6.15 14.48 9.69
N GLY A 417 -5.12 13.65 9.47
CA GLY A 417 -4.78 12.56 10.38
C GLY A 417 -4.42 13.03 11.79
N TYR A 418 -3.67 14.13 11.89
CA TYR A 418 -3.31 14.77 13.15
C TYR A 418 -4.54 15.24 13.93
N GLN A 419 -5.44 15.99 13.29
CA GLN A 419 -6.63 16.53 13.94
C GLN A 419 -7.63 15.44 14.37
N ILE A 420 -7.88 14.45 13.51
CA ILE A 420 -8.77 13.33 13.86
C ILE A 420 -8.18 12.54 15.03
N ALA A 421 -6.87 12.24 15.00
CA ALA A 421 -6.19 11.60 16.12
C ALA A 421 -6.30 12.44 17.41
N GLY A 422 -6.24 13.77 17.31
CA GLY A 422 -6.42 14.68 18.44
C GLY A 422 -7.80 14.52 19.12
N THR A 423 -8.84 14.18 18.37
CA THR A 423 -10.17 13.94 18.95
C THR A 423 -10.36 12.54 19.52
N GLU A 424 -9.73 11.53 18.93
CA GLU A 424 -10.00 10.12 19.27
C GLU A 424 -9.01 9.51 20.27
N LEU A 425 -7.80 10.06 20.36
CA LEU A 425 -6.81 9.58 21.31
C LEU A 425 -7.17 10.01 22.74
N PRO A 426 -6.87 9.19 23.75
CA PRO A 426 -7.02 9.61 25.14
C PRO A 426 -6.08 10.78 25.45
N ALA A 427 -6.35 11.49 26.55
CA ALA A 427 -5.44 12.49 27.08
C ALA A 427 -4.07 11.85 27.38
N GLY A 428 -3.02 12.50 26.87
CA GLY A 428 -1.64 12.06 27.02
C GLY A 428 -0.96 12.68 28.22
N ARG A 429 0.33 12.33 28.42
CA ARG A 429 1.22 13.17 29.23
C ARG A 429 1.39 14.48 28.47
N ALA A 430 1.24 15.63 29.15
CA ALA A 430 1.44 16.92 28.50
C ALA A 430 2.89 17.03 28.02
N SER A 431 3.10 16.95 26.70
CA SER A 431 4.39 17.24 26.06
C SER A 431 4.37 18.65 25.50
N SER A 432 5.56 19.21 25.23
CA SER A 432 5.70 20.48 24.53
C SER A 432 5.02 20.40 23.16
N ALA A 433 4.12 21.32 22.86
CA ALA A 433 3.55 21.48 21.53
C ALA A 433 4.69 21.55 20.50
N ALA A 434 4.62 20.72 19.45
CA ALA A 434 5.63 20.70 18.41
C ALA A 434 5.20 21.58 17.25
N ASP A 435 6.17 22.29 16.69
CA ASP A 435 5.97 23.01 15.44
C ASP A 435 6.05 22.01 14.27
N TRP A 436 4.88 21.60 13.79
CA TRP A 436 4.76 20.68 12.65
C TRP A 436 4.61 21.47 11.36
N PRO A 437 5.47 21.24 10.33
CA PRO A 437 5.38 21.97 9.07
C PRO A 437 4.04 21.85 8.35
N PHE A 438 3.32 20.73 8.54
CA PHE A 438 2.00 20.53 7.95
C PHE A 438 0.90 21.37 8.59
N LEU A 439 1.13 22.03 9.73
CA LEU A 439 0.18 22.99 10.31
C LEU A 439 0.05 24.26 9.45
N ALA A 440 0.96 24.50 8.51
CA ALA A 440 0.90 25.61 7.57
C ALA A 440 -0.33 25.58 6.64
N VAL A 441 -1.05 24.45 6.55
CA VAL A 441 -2.32 24.37 5.80
C VAL A 441 -3.58 24.55 6.66
N ALA A 442 -3.45 24.85 7.95
CA ALA A 442 -4.59 24.89 8.88
C ALA A 442 -5.71 25.86 8.45
N ASP A 443 -5.37 27.07 8.01
CA ASP A 443 -6.38 28.05 7.57
C ASP A 443 -7.07 27.60 6.27
N GLN A 444 -6.31 27.02 5.34
CA GLN A 444 -6.82 26.46 4.09
C GLN A 444 -7.77 25.28 4.35
N MET A 445 -7.45 24.43 5.33
CA MET A 445 -8.25 23.28 5.73
C MET A 445 -9.59 23.70 6.36
N ARG A 446 -9.62 24.82 7.08
CA ARG A 446 -10.83 25.33 7.77
C ARG A 446 -11.67 26.27 6.90
N HIS A 447 -11.03 27.04 6.03
CA HIS A 447 -11.67 28.10 5.24
C HIS A 447 -11.35 27.99 3.74
N PRO A 448 -11.70 26.87 3.09
CA PRO A 448 -11.31 26.60 1.70
C PRO A 448 -11.81 27.65 0.69
N ASP A 449 -12.90 28.36 0.98
CA ASP A 449 -13.45 29.40 0.08
C ASP A 449 -12.49 30.59 -0.12
N LYS A 450 -11.61 30.86 0.85
CA LYS A 450 -10.54 31.87 0.74
C LYS A 450 -9.39 31.39 -0.15
N TYR A 451 -9.26 30.09 -0.36
CA TYR A 451 -8.10 29.45 -0.99
C TYR A 451 -8.50 28.58 -2.18
N LYS A 452 -9.07 29.20 -3.22
CA LYS A 452 -9.53 28.50 -4.43
C LYS A 452 -8.47 27.59 -5.08
N MET A 453 -7.20 28.01 -5.09
CA MET A 453 -6.10 27.20 -5.63
C MET A 453 -5.84 25.95 -4.79
N PHE A 454 -5.88 26.06 -3.46
CA PHE A 454 -5.74 24.91 -2.56
C PHE A 454 -6.84 23.88 -2.83
N MET A 455 -8.10 24.32 -2.91
CA MET A 455 -9.20 23.41 -3.24
C MET A 455 -9.01 22.73 -4.60
N ARG A 456 -8.64 23.50 -5.64
CA ARG A 456 -8.36 22.93 -6.96
C ARG A 456 -7.25 21.89 -6.92
N GLN A 457 -6.20 22.11 -6.14
CA GLN A 457 -5.12 21.14 -5.94
C GLN A 457 -5.64 19.84 -5.37
N ILE A 458 -6.35 19.90 -4.23
CA ILE A 458 -6.91 18.72 -3.57
C ILE A 458 -7.94 18.00 -4.46
N GLU A 459 -8.76 18.72 -5.22
CA GLU A 459 -9.71 18.12 -6.16
C GLU A 459 -9.02 17.36 -7.31
N VAL A 460 -7.93 17.91 -7.84
CA VAL A 460 -7.17 17.28 -8.92
C VAL A 460 -6.39 16.06 -8.41
N SER A 461 -6.07 15.99 -7.12
CA SER A 461 -5.32 14.89 -6.50
C SER A 461 -5.98 13.52 -6.59
N ARG A 462 -7.29 13.44 -6.87
CA ARG A 462 -7.98 12.15 -7.10
C ARG A 462 -7.59 11.47 -8.43
N TYR A 463 -7.09 12.24 -9.39
CA TYR A 463 -6.76 11.73 -10.73
C TYR A 463 -5.36 11.14 -10.77
N HIS A 464 -5.19 10.03 -11.50
CA HIS A 464 -3.90 9.35 -11.62
C HIS A 464 -3.02 9.91 -12.75
N VAL A 465 -3.63 10.56 -13.74
CA VAL A 465 -2.99 11.07 -14.96
C VAL A 465 -3.53 12.47 -15.26
N GLY A 466 -2.71 13.32 -15.92
CA GLY A 466 -3.15 14.63 -16.39
C GLY A 466 -3.31 15.70 -15.32
N LYS A 467 -2.92 15.42 -14.06
CA LYS A 467 -3.06 16.36 -12.93
C LYS A 467 -2.54 17.76 -13.23
N LEU A 468 -1.31 17.87 -13.74
CA LEU A 468 -0.73 19.18 -14.09
C LEU A 468 -1.58 19.95 -15.11
N LEU A 469 -2.16 19.26 -16.09
CA LEU A 469 -3.00 19.86 -17.12
C LEU A 469 -4.36 20.31 -16.56
N LEU A 470 -4.87 19.60 -15.54
CA LEU A 470 -6.08 19.98 -14.82
C LEU A 470 -5.85 21.15 -13.86
N LEU A 471 -4.62 21.32 -13.35
CA LEU A 471 -4.21 22.49 -12.57
C LEU A 471 -4.04 23.73 -13.45
N ASP A 472 -3.42 23.59 -14.62
CA ASP A 472 -3.26 24.66 -15.59
C ASP A 472 -3.67 24.24 -17.01
N LEU A 473 -4.90 24.62 -17.39
CA LEU A 473 -5.47 24.32 -18.71
C LEU A 473 -4.68 24.95 -19.86
N ARG A 474 -3.89 26.01 -19.62
CA ARG A 474 -3.03 26.60 -20.66
C ARG A 474 -2.01 25.59 -21.15
N LEU A 475 -1.45 24.77 -20.25
CA LEU A 475 -0.53 23.70 -20.60
C LEU A 475 -1.18 22.63 -21.48
N LEU A 476 -2.49 22.36 -21.29
CA LEU A 476 -3.25 21.46 -22.15
C LEU A 476 -3.36 22.01 -23.57
N PHE A 477 -3.68 23.30 -23.72
CA PHE A 477 -3.75 23.94 -25.04
C PHE A 477 -2.39 23.94 -25.75
N TRP A 478 -1.30 24.25 -25.03
CA TRP A 478 0.06 24.16 -25.58
C TRP A 478 0.42 22.74 -26.00
N LEU A 479 0.05 21.73 -25.18
CA LEU A 479 0.30 20.33 -25.50
C LEU A 479 -0.49 19.89 -26.75
N ILE A 480 -1.79 20.23 -26.84
CA ILE A 480 -2.62 19.93 -28.01
C ILE A 480 -2.04 20.62 -29.24
N GLY A 481 -1.69 21.90 -29.15
CA GLY A 481 -1.04 22.63 -30.24
C GLY A 481 0.26 21.97 -30.71
N ALA A 482 1.13 21.58 -29.78
CA ALA A 482 2.38 20.87 -30.11
C ALA A 482 2.12 19.51 -30.77
N VAL A 483 1.13 18.75 -30.30
CA VAL A 483 0.74 17.47 -30.92
C VAL A 483 0.19 17.68 -32.32
N LEU A 484 -0.68 18.67 -32.54
CA LEU A 484 -1.22 18.99 -33.86
C LEU A 484 -0.13 19.42 -34.85
N VAL A 485 0.81 20.26 -34.42
CA VAL A 485 1.97 20.67 -35.23
C VAL A 485 2.86 19.46 -35.54
N SER A 486 3.15 18.61 -34.54
CA SER A 486 3.96 17.40 -34.74
C SER A 486 3.27 16.37 -35.64
N LEU A 487 1.95 16.23 -35.57
CA LEU A 487 1.18 15.38 -36.47
C LEU A 487 1.19 15.95 -37.89
N GLY A 488 0.96 17.26 -38.05
CA GLY A 488 1.04 17.92 -39.35
C GLY A 488 2.41 17.78 -40.00
N TRP A 489 3.49 17.94 -39.22
CA TRP A 489 4.86 17.78 -39.70
C TRP A 489 5.23 16.32 -40.01
N SER A 490 4.76 15.36 -39.19
CA SER A 490 5.05 13.93 -39.39
C SER A 490 4.14 13.26 -40.42
N TRP A 491 3.02 13.88 -40.79
CA TRP A 491 2.01 13.32 -41.70
C TRP A 491 2.57 12.83 -43.04
N PRO A 492 3.45 13.58 -43.75
CA PRO A 492 4.02 13.10 -45.01
C PRO A 492 4.84 11.83 -44.83
N TYR A 493 5.61 11.73 -43.73
CA TYR A 493 6.42 10.55 -43.40
C TYR A 493 5.57 9.36 -42.97
N VAL A 494 4.49 9.61 -42.21
CA VAL A 494 3.52 8.58 -41.83
C VAL A 494 2.81 8.05 -43.08
N MET A 495 2.43 8.92 -44.02
CA MET A 495 1.83 8.52 -45.29
C MET A 495 2.81 7.73 -46.17
N GLN A 496 4.07 8.16 -46.24
CA GLN A 496 5.14 7.41 -46.92
C GLN A 496 5.39 6.05 -46.26
N TRP A 497 5.32 5.97 -44.93
CA TRP A 497 5.46 4.72 -44.18
C TRP A 497 4.25 3.79 -44.35
N LEU A 498 3.03 4.33 -44.37
CA LEU A 498 1.80 3.57 -44.65
C LEU A 498 1.75 3.07 -46.10
N GLN A 499 2.35 3.81 -47.03
CA GLN A 499 2.56 3.38 -48.43
C GLN A 499 3.77 2.44 -48.57
N GLY A 500 4.67 2.40 -47.57
CA GLY A 500 5.79 1.48 -47.49
C GLY A 500 5.35 0.11 -46.99
N SER A 501 5.81 -0.95 -47.67
CA SER A 501 5.45 -2.35 -47.45
C SER A 501 5.94 -2.92 -46.10
N ILE A 502 5.46 -2.40 -44.97
CA ILE A 502 5.26 -3.23 -43.78
C ILE A 502 3.82 -3.69 -43.88
N PRO A 503 3.57 -4.97 -44.17
CA PRO A 503 2.25 -5.34 -44.60
C PRO A 503 1.36 -5.22 -43.36
N PHE A 504 0.33 -4.39 -43.46
CA PHE A 504 -0.75 -4.33 -42.47
C PHE A 504 -1.28 -5.74 -42.16
N SER A 505 -1.11 -6.67 -43.13
CA SER A 505 -1.35 -8.10 -42.96
C SER A 505 -0.50 -8.77 -41.88
N ALA A 506 0.74 -8.38 -41.56
CA ALA A 506 1.53 -9.01 -40.50
C ALA A 506 0.99 -8.67 -39.09
N ILE A 507 0.62 -7.41 -38.86
CA ILE A 507 -0.03 -6.98 -37.62
C ILE A 507 -1.46 -7.52 -37.55
N ALA A 508 -2.21 -7.47 -38.65
CA ALA A 508 -3.54 -8.04 -38.74
C ALA A 508 -3.55 -9.56 -38.55
N VAL A 509 -2.55 -10.30 -39.07
CA VAL A 509 -2.36 -11.73 -38.85
C VAL A 509 -2.03 -12.01 -37.39
N LEU A 510 -1.16 -11.21 -36.76
CA LEU A 510 -0.87 -11.36 -35.32
C LEU A 510 -2.12 -11.13 -34.46
N VAL A 511 -2.90 -10.09 -34.78
CA VAL A 511 -4.17 -9.77 -34.11
C VAL A 511 -5.22 -10.87 -34.38
N LEU A 512 -5.31 -11.37 -35.61
CA LEU A 512 -6.22 -12.43 -36.01
C LEU A 512 -5.87 -13.77 -35.35
N ILE A 513 -4.59 -14.12 -35.24
CA ILE A 513 -4.11 -15.29 -34.49
C ILE A 513 -4.54 -15.18 -33.02
N VAL A 514 -4.38 -13.99 -32.41
CA VAL A 514 -4.79 -13.73 -31.03
C VAL A 514 -6.31 -13.82 -30.84
N LEU A 515 -7.09 -13.32 -31.80
CA LEU A 515 -8.56 -13.34 -31.77
C LEU A 515 -9.13 -14.76 -32.01
N LEU A 516 -8.58 -15.51 -32.96
CA LEU A 516 -9.00 -16.89 -33.27
C LEU A 516 -8.68 -17.84 -32.11
N ASP A 517 -7.53 -17.68 -31.45
CA ASP A 517 -7.15 -18.45 -30.27
C ASP A 517 -8.02 -18.07 -29.05
N TRP A 518 -8.39 -16.79 -28.90
CA TRP A 518 -9.37 -16.37 -27.88
C TRP A 518 -10.76 -16.96 -28.13
N ALA A 519 -11.25 -16.94 -29.38
CA ALA A 519 -12.53 -17.52 -29.77
C ALA A 519 -12.56 -19.04 -29.58
N GLY A 520 -11.50 -19.75 -29.99
CA GLY A 520 -11.35 -21.20 -29.80
C GLY A 520 -11.39 -21.61 -28.33
N ARG A 521 -10.78 -20.83 -27.43
CA ARG A 521 -10.84 -21.07 -25.98
C ARG A 521 -12.18 -20.69 -25.34
N ARG A 522 -12.96 -19.81 -25.96
CA ARG A 522 -14.32 -19.47 -25.51
C ARG A 522 -15.30 -20.56 -25.93
N LEU A 523 -15.14 -21.08 -27.15
CA LEU A 523 -15.89 -22.24 -27.67
C LEU A 523 -15.57 -23.53 -26.91
N ALA A 524 -14.30 -23.79 -26.56
CA ALA A 524 -13.90 -24.95 -25.76
C ALA A 524 -14.48 -24.97 -24.33
N ARG A 525 -14.89 -23.80 -23.80
CA ARG A 525 -15.55 -23.68 -22.49
C ARG A 525 -17.05 -23.95 -22.52
N LEU A 526 -17.67 -24.01 -23.70
CA LEU A 526 -19.12 -24.19 -23.85
C LEU A 526 -19.60 -25.64 -23.76
N LYS A 527 -18.74 -26.64 -23.45
CA LYS A 527 -19.09 -28.07 -23.30
C LYS A 527 -20.08 -28.59 -24.37
N LEU A 528 -19.89 -28.18 -25.62
CA LEU A 528 -20.65 -28.72 -26.75
C LEU A 528 -20.02 -30.07 -27.15
N ARG A 529 -20.64 -31.17 -26.70
CA ARG A 529 -20.19 -32.56 -26.93
C ARG A 529 -19.96 -32.91 -28.41
N GLU A 530 -20.67 -32.25 -29.32
CA GLU A 530 -20.61 -32.46 -30.77
C GLU A 530 -19.32 -31.92 -31.45
N LEU A 531 -18.48 -31.12 -30.75
CA LEU A 531 -17.34 -30.40 -31.34
C LEU A 531 -15.96 -30.86 -30.83
N GLU A 532 -15.90 -32.00 -30.14
CA GLU A 532 -14.65 -32.52 -29.56
C GLU A 532 -13.55 -32.79 -30.59
N TRP A 533 -13.90 -33.19 -31.82
CA TRP A 533 -12.94 -33.40 -32.91
C TRP A 533 -12.25 -32.10 -33.35
N LEU A 534 -13.00 -30.99 -33.44
CA LEU A 534 -12.46 -29.67 -33.79
C LEU A 534 -11.52 -29.13 -32.70
N THR A 535 -11.82 -29.36 -31.42
CA THR A 535 -10.90 -29.00 -30.33
C THR A 535 -9.62 -29.83 -30.31
N ARG A 536 -9.68 -31.13 -30.68
CA ARG A 536 -8.50 -31.99 -30.85
C ARG A 536 -7.66 -31.58 -32.07
N PHE A 537 -8.30 -31.18 -33.17
CA PHE A 537 -7.64 -30.70 -34.38
C PHE A 537 -6.95 -29.34 -34.15
N ALA A 538 -7.64 -28.38 -33.51
CA ALA A 538 -7.06 -27.09 -33.13
C ALA A 538 -5.87 -27.23 -32.15
N ARG A 539 -5.95 -28.17 -31.20
CA ARG A 539 -4.82 -28.50 -30.30
C ARG A 539 -3.62 -29.11 -31.03
N ARG A 540 -3.80 -29.75 -32.18
CA ARG A 540 -2.72 -30.30 -33.01
C ARG A 540 -2.10 -29.24 -33.93
N LEU A 541 -2.90 -28.35 -34.51
CA LEU A 541 -2.41 -27.29 -35.39
C LEU A 541 -1.69 -26.15 -34.64
N PHE A 542 -2.12 -25.84 -33.41
CA PHE A 542 -1.59 -24.72 -32.62
C PHE A 542 -0.76 -25.18 -31.41
N GLN A 543 0.07 -26.22 -31.56
CA GLN A 543 1.10 -26.55 -30.58
C GLN A 543 2.23 -25.50 -30.59
N VAL A 544 1.93 -24.26 -30.25
CA VAL A 544 2.94 -23.39 -29.65
C VAL A 544 3.14 -23.96 -28.25
N PRO A 545 4.34 -24.42 -27.86
CA PRO A 545 4.55 -24.92 -26.50
C PRO A 545 4.06 -23.84 -25.53
N LEU A 546 3.16 -24.18 -24.61
CA LEU A 546 2.56 -23.25 -23.63
C LEU A 546 3.62 -22.36 -22.95
N ASN A 547 4.83 -22.88 -22.80
CA ASN A 547 6.01 -22.19 -22.30
C ASN A 547 6.51 -21.05 -23.21
N GLY A 548 6.54 -21.24 -24.53
CA GLY A 548 6.97 -20.25 -25.52
C GLY A 548 5.99 -19.08 -25.64
N TYR A 549 4.68 -19.35 -25.64
CA TYR A 549 3.65 -18.30 -25.64
C TYR A 549 3.69 -17.45 -24.37
N GLN A 550 3.78 -18.08 -23.20
CA GLN A 550 3.89 -17.35 -21.94
C GLN A 550 5.19 -16.57 -21.85
N ALA A 551 6.31 -17.10 -22.38
CA ALA A 551 7.58 -16.40 -22.47
C ALA A 551 7.51 -15.19 -23.39
N ALA A 552 6.94 -15.33 -24.60
CA ALA A 552 6.75 -14.24 -25.56
C ALA A 552 5.81 -13.16 -25.02
N ARG A 553 4.69 -13.55 -24.40
CA ARG A 553 3.76 -12.62 -23.74
C ARG A 553 4.42 -11.87 -22.58
N ARG A 554 5.21 -12.56 -21.75
CA ARG A 554 6.01 -11.91 -20.68
C ARG A 554 7.02 -10.93 -21.29
N PHE A 555 7.77 -11.34 -22.31
CA PHE A 555 8.74 -10.48 -22.98
C PHE A 555 8.07 -9.21 -23.55
N LEU A 556 7.01 -9.35 -24.34
CA LEU A 556 6.34 -8.22 -24.98
C LEU A 556 5.71 -7.26 -23.96
N LEU A 557 4.88 -7.77 -23.04
CA LEU A 557 4.10 -6.93 -22.13
C LEU A 557 4.90 -6.44 -20.92
N ARG A 558 5.82 -7.25 -20.38
CA ARG A 558 6.53 -6.92 -19.14
C ARG A 558 7.91 -6.31 -19.36
N ALA A 559 8.55 -6.56 -20.52
CA ALA A 559 9.89 -6.06 -20.81
C ALA A 559 9.92 -5.06 -21.98
N ALA A 560 9.51 -5.46 -23.19
CA ALA A 560 9.70 -4.66 -24.40
C ALA A 560 8.95 -3.31 -24.38
N LEU A 561 7.64 -3.32 -24.07
CA LEU A 561 6.85 -2.08 -24.03
C LEU A 561 7.36 -1.09 -22.94
N PRO A 562 7.66 -1.51 -21.70
CA PRO A 562 8.30 -0.64 -20.71
C PRO A 562 9.67 -0.09 -21.12
N VAL A 563 10.50 -0.87 -21.82
CA VAL A 563 11.81 -0.39 -22.31
C VAL A 563 11.64 0.78 -23.28
N ILE A 564 10.68 0.69 -24.21
CA ILE A 564 10.36 1.79 -25.14
C ILE A 564 9.81 3.00 -24.37
N GLY A 565 8.93 2.76 -23.40
CA GLY A 565 8.33 3.82 -22.57
C GLY A 565 9.32 4.55 -21.65
N ALA A 566 10.47 3.95 -21.33
CA ALA A 566 11.41 4.47 -20.34
C ALA A 566 11.94 5.89 -20.69
N ILE A 567 12.12 6.20 -21.98
CA ILE A 567 12.58 7.53 -22.43
C ILE A 567 11.53 8.59 -22.13
N PHE A 568 10.27 8.32 -22.46
CA PHE A 568 9.15 9.24 -22.17
C PHE A 568 8.95 9.42 -20.67
N ILE A 569 9.12 8.36 -19.89
CA ILE A 569 9.04 8.40 -18.42
C ILE A 569 10.17 9.27 -17.85
N LYS A 570 11.40 9.11 -18.31
CA LYS A 570 12.52 10.00 -17.91
C LYS A 570 12.23 11.46 -18.25
N ALA A 571 11.70 11.74 -19.44
CA ALA A 571 11.32 13.09 -19.83
C ALA A 571 10.21 13.65 -18.91
N TYR A 572 9.18 12.86 -18.61
CA TYR A 572 8.09 13.24 -17.71
C TYR A 572 8.60 13.55 -16.30
N LEU A 573 9.44 12.68 -15.73
CA LEU A 573 10.02 12.85 -14.40
C LEU A 573 10.86 14.13 -14.28
N ARG A 574 11.56 14.52 -15.36
CA ARG A 574 12.38 15.74 -15.41
C ARG A 574 11.58 17.03 -15.64
N THR A 575 10.40 16.93 -16.24
CA THR A 575 9.59 18.10 -16.66
C THR A 575 8.27 18.16 -15.90
N PHE A 576 7.24 17.44 -16.35
CA PHE A 576 5.88 17.44 -15.80
C PHE A 576 5.85 17.15 -14.29
N ASN A 577 6.63 16.17 -13.82
CA ASN A 577 6.67 15.86 -12.39
C ASN A 577 7.20 17.05 -11.57
N ARG A 578 8.29 17.70 -12.02
CA ARG A 578 8.86 18.87 -11.33
C ARG A 578 7.90 20.05 -11.33
N LEU A 579 7.25 20.33 -12.46
CA LEU A 579 6.24 21.39 -12.56
C LEU A 579 5.07 21.12 -11.62
N TYR A 580 4.56 19.88 -11.59
CA TYR A 580 3.49 19.48 -10.67
C TYR A 580 3.88 19.72 -9.20
N LEU A 581 5.10 19.38 -8.82
CA LEU A 581 5.62 19.68 -7.47
C LEU A 581 5.74 21.18 -7.18
N CYS A 582 6.16 21.98 -8.17
CA CYS A 582 6.26 23.43 -8.00
C CYS A 582 4.88 24.08 -7.75
N TYR A 583 3.83 23.61 -8.43
CA TYR A 583 2.48 24.14 -8.25
C TYR A 583 1.99 23.99 -6.80
N GLY A 584 2.30 22.86 -6.16
CA GLY A 584 1.85 22.55 -4.81
C GLY A 584 2.87 22.76 -3.71
N ARG A 585 3.91 23.56 -3.95
CA ARG A 585 4.94 23.90 -2.96
C ARG A 585 4.38 24.87 -1.92
N LEU A 586 4.61 24.58 -0.65
CA LEU A 586 4.33 25.51 0.44
C LEU A 586 5.54 26.43 0.65
N SER A 587 5.32 27.69 1.01
CA SER A 587 6.38 28.59 1.45
C SER A 587 7.10 27.93 2.62
N ARG A 588 8.38 27.58 2.45
CA ARG A 588 9.16 26.99 3.54
C ARG A 588 9.36 28.10 4.60
N PRO A 589 9.09 27.83 5.89
CA PRO A 589 9.43 28.75 6.96
C PRO A 589 10.94 29.00 7.00
#